data_AF-A0A7W0WUC0-F1
#
_entry.id   AF-A0A7W0WUC0-F1
#
_cell.length_a   1.000
_cell.length_b   1.000
_cell.length_c   1.000
_cell.angle_alpha   90.00
_cell.angle_beta   90.00
_cell.angle_gamma   90.00
#
_symmetry.space_group_name_H-M   'P 1'
#
loop_
_entity.id
_entity.type
_entity.pdbx_description
1 polymer ?
#
loop_
_entity_poly.entity_id
_entity_poly.type
_entity_poly.pdbx_seq_one_letter_code
_entity_poly.pdbx_strand_id
1 'polypeptide(L)'
;GTKAIAGDAELAVVDQSIAAWNDGARSCSYMDIVKEPSRSVEVGNDKINVIKFRDATWCRPPVGDDPPRCHSPSAAGLTTAVFVDDSDSDRDGAIVDADIELNGVDFAISTNDQTLGTAGCKSDLANTLTHELGHLLGLEHPCRTAADPARIDGNGNPVPSCSSTSDPMILEATMYNFQDCGETKKGTLSQDDINAVCAVYPTAKDPKSCDPVDDETGCNGCSTGGRPWAGLVLAALTFGLLFRRKNSARA
;
A
#
# COMPACT_ATOMS: atom_id res chain seq x y z
N GLY A 1 18.51 4.08 -8.13
CA GLY A 1 18.31 5.40 -8.73
C GLY A 1 17.81 5.28 -10.15
N THR A 2 17.47 6.42 -10.75
CA THR A 2 17.01 6.56 -12.13
C THR A 2 17.95 7.46 -12.93
N LYS A 3 18.08 7.23 -14.23
CA LYS A 3 18.81 8.11 -15.17
C LYS A 3 18.03 9.38 -15.49
N ALA A 4 16.75 9.45 -15.14
CA ALA A 4 15.91 10.61 -15.38
C ALA A 4 16.18 11.76 -14.40
N ILE A 5 16.89 11.51 -13.29
CA ILE A 5 17.29 12.52 -12.31
C ILE A 5 18.83 12.55 -12.27
N ALA A 6 19.40 13.75 -12.24
CA ALA A 6 20.85 13.92 -12.23
C ALA A 6 21.42 13.63 -10.84
N GLY A 7 22.52 12.87 -10.78
CA GLY A 7 23.19 12.54 -9.53
C GLY A 7 22.38 11.57 -8.68
N ASP A 8 22.10 11.96 -7.44
CA ASP A 8 21.36 11.21 -6.43
C ASP A 8 20.21 12.03 -5.81
N ALA A 9 19.76 13.09 -6.51
CA ALA A 9 18.72 13.99 -6.02
C ALA A 9 17.38 13.27 -5.75
N GLU A 10 17.15 12.10 -6.36
CA GLU A 10 15.99 11.27 -6.05
C GLU A 10 15.97 10.78 -4.60
N LEU A 11 17.14 10.61 -3.97
CA LEU A 11 17.22 10.11 -2.59
C LEU A 11 16.65 11.12 -1.58
N ALA A 12 16.84 12.42 -1.83
CA ALA A 12 16.24 13.48 -1.02
C ALA A 12 14.72 13.53 -1.19
N VAL A 13 14.21 13.26 -2.39
CA VAL A 13 12.76 13.17 -2.64
C VAL A 13 12.17 11.94 -1.95
N VAL A 14 12.87 10.81 -1.96
CA VAL A 14 12.46 9.62 -1.18
C VAL A 14 12.34 9.96 0.30
N ASP A 15 13.32 10.66 0.88
CA ASP A 15 13.26 11.10 2.28
C ASP A 15 12.09 12.05 2.55
N GLN A 16 11.81 12.97 1.62
CA GLN A 16 10.68 13.88 1.71
C GLN A 16 9.33 13.14 1.67
N SER A 17 9.15 12.19 0.75
CA SER A 17 7.91 11.41 0.64
C SER A 17 7.67 10.52 1.86
N ILE A 18 8.73 9.96 2.45
CA ILE A 18 8.68 9.23 3.72
C ILE A 18 8.27 10.18 4.86
N ALA A 19 8.92 11.34 4.96
CA ALA A 19 8.61 12.33 5.98
C ALA A 19 7.15 12.83 5.90
N ALA A 20 6.57 12.94 4.69
CA ALA A 20 5.17 13.33 4.52
C ALA A 20 4.22 12.39 5.29
N TRP A 21 4.47 11.08 5.26
CA TRP A 21 3.72 10.09 6.03
C TRP A 21 4.04 10.13 7.52
N ASN A 22 5.32 10.07 7.88
CA ASN A 22 5.73 9.98 9.28
C ASN A 22 5.36 11.23 10.09
N ASP A 23 5.46 12.42 9.48
CA ASP A 23 5.10 13.69 10.14
C ASP A 23 3.60 13.99 10.06
N GLY A 24 2.97 13.71 8.91
CA GLY A 24 1.55 13.99 8.70
C GLY A 24 0.62 13.24 9.64
N ALA A 25 0.99 12.02 10.02
CA ALA A 25 0.19 11.16 10.90
C ALA A 25 0.72 11.06 12.34
N ARG A 26 1.83 11.74 12.68
CA ARG A 26 2.54 11.61 13.97
C ARG A 26 1.66 11.80 15.22
N SER A 27 0.60 12.59 15.10
CA SER A 27 -0.29 12.90 16.23
C SER A 27 -1.27 11.78 16.59
N CYS A 28 -1.52 10.85 15.67
CA CYS A 28 -2.58 9.83 15.79
C CYS A 28 -2.11 8.41 15.50
N SER A 29 -1.03 8.25 14.73
CA SER A 29 -0.52 6.97 14.27
C SER A 29 0.82 6.64 14.92
N TYR A 30 1.06 5.36 15.18
CA TYR A 30 2.40 4.88 15.58
C TYR A 30 3.26 4.49 14.38
N MET A 31 2.68 4.44 13.17
CA MET A 31 3.39 4.01 11.98
C MET A 31 4.54 4.97 11.65
N ASP A 32 5.71 4.41 11.38
CA ASP A 32 6.91 5.13 10.97
C ASP A 32 7.58 4.33 9.84
N ILE A 33 7.74 4.95 8.67
CA ILE A 33 8.44 4.35 7.54
C ILE A 33 9.92 4.65 7.70
N VAL A 34 10.73 3.60 7.87
CA VAL A 34 12.17 3.73 8.07
C VAL A 34 12.92 3.28 6.82
N LYS A 35 13.78 4.15 6.28
CA LYS A 35 14.59 3.87 5.11
C LYS A 35 15.91 3.17 5.48
N GLU A 36 16.16 2.02 4.89
CA GLU A 36 17.49 1.39 4.91
C GLU A 36 18.41 1.95 3.80
N PRO A 37 19.74 1.80 3.92
CA PRO A 37 20.67 2.15 2.85
C PRO A 37 20.33 1.41 1.54
N SER A 38 20.53 2.07 0.41
CA SER A 38 20.25 1.48 -0.91
C SER A 38 21.06 0.21 -1.15
N ARG A 39 20.39 -0.81 -1.69
CA ARG A 39 20.98 -2.11 -2.07
C ARG A 39 20.63 -2.44 -3.52
N SER A 40 21.47 -3.26 -4.15
CA SER A 40 21.20 -3.79 -5.49
C SER A 40 20.34 -5.05 -5.38
N VAL A 41 19.06 -4.86 -5.10
CA VAL A 41 18.05 -5.93 -4.99
C VAL A 41 16.96 -5.75 -6.05
N GLU A 42 16.21 -6.81 -6.31
CA GLU A 42 15.05 -6.81 -7.19
C GLU A 42 13.78 -6.97 -6.36
N VAL A 43 12.65 -6.49 -6.88
CA VAL A 43 11.34 -6.72 -6.25
C VAL A 43 10.98 -8.21 -6.25
N GLY A 44 10.29 -8.65 -5.21
CA GLY A 44 9.83 -10.02 -5.02
C GLY A 44 9.28 -10.22 -3.62
N ASN A 45 8.57 -11.33 -3.41
CA ASN A 45 8.12 -11.73 -2.08
C ASN A 45 9.31 -12.29 -1.27
N ASP A 46 10.16 -11.40 -0.75
CA ASP A 46 11.35 -11.73 0.03
C ASP A 46 11.37 -11.06 1.42
N LYS A 47 10.28 -10.35 1.76
CA LYS A 47 10.07 -9.59 3.00
C LYS A 47 10.94 -8.34 3.10
N ILE A 48 11.46 -7.86 1.98
CA ILE A 48 12.26 -6.65 1.89
C ILE A 48 11.51 -5.70 0.96
N ASN A 49 10.89 -4.68 1.54
CA ASN A 49 10.23 -3.64 0.74
C ASN A 49 11.28 -2.85 -0.06
N VAL A 50 11.18 -2.86 -1.39
CA VAL A 50 12.10 -2.15 -2.30
C VAL A 50 11.41 -1.00 -3.00
N ILE A 51 12.05 0.17 -3.06
CA ILE A 51 11.72 1.23 -4.04
C ILE A 51 12.62 1.04 -5.27
N LYS A 52 12.04 0.58 -6.38
CA LYS A 52 12.73 0.23 -7.62
C LYS A 52 12.38 1.18 -8.75
N PHE A 53 13.38 1.91 -9.24
CA PHE A 53 13.26 2.67 -10.49
C PHE A 53 13.48 1.75 -11.69
N ARG A 54 12.56 1.78 -12.66
CA ARG A 54 12.66 1.02 -13.91
C ARG A 54 12.85 1.94 -15.10
N ASP A 55 14.08 2.03 -15.60
CA ASP A 55 14.41 2.90 -16.76
C ASP A 55 14.56 2.12 -18.08
N ALA A 56 14.60 0.79 -18.04
CA ALA A 56 14.88 -0.05 -19.21
C ALA A 56 13.65 -0.81 -19.71
N THR A 57 12.88 -1.40 -18.79
CA THR A 57 11.67 -2.17 -19.09
C THR A 57 10.66 -1.97 -17.96
N TRP A 58 9.40 -1.69 -18.30
CA TRP A 58 8.31 -1.59 -17.32
C TRP A 58 7.72 -2.97 -17.01
N CYS A 59 8.59 -3.85 -16.54
CA CYS A 59 8.28 -5.23 -16.22
C CYS A 59 9.18 -5.68 -15.06
N ARG A 60 8.66 -6.56 -14.21
CA ARG A 60 9.52 -7.36 -13.33
C ARG A 60 10.17 -8.51 -14.13
N PRO A 61 11.43 -8.85 -13.85
CA PRO A 61 12.10 -9.96 -14.51
C PRO A 61 11.46 -11.31 -14.11
N PRO A 62 11.75 -12.40 -14.86
CA PRO A 62 11.34 -13.73 -14.42
C PRO A 62 12.04 -14.13 -13.12
N VAL A 63 11.34 -14.89 -12.28
CA VAL A 63 11.87 -15.45 -11.02
C VAL A 63 11.55 -16.95 -10.98
N GLY A 64 12.59 -17.78 -11.01
CA GLY A 64 12.40 -19.23 -11.12
C GLY A 64 11.60 -19.60 -12.38
N ASP A 65 10.48 -20.30 -12.19
CA ASP A 65 9.55 -20.67 -13.26
C ASP A 65 8.49 -19.60 -13.56
N ASP A 66 8.42 -18.52 -12.78
CA ASP A 66 7.46 -17.43 -12.99
C ASP A 66 7.96 -16.53 -14.14
N PRO A 67 7.22 -16.41 -15.24
CA PRO A 67 7.64 -15.60 -16.38
C PRO A 67 7.71 -14.10 -16.03
N PRO A 68 8.41 -13.30 -16.87
CA PRO A 68 8.38 -11.85 -16.71
C PRO A 68 6.93 -11.34 -16.74
N ARG A 69 6.62 -10.36 -15.90
CA ARG A 69 5.30 -9.70 -15.88
C ARG A 69 5.49 -8.23 -16.15
N CYS A 70 4.87 -7.77 -17.23
CA CYS A 70 4.88 -6.37 -17.59
C CYS A 70 3.64 -5.69 -17.03
N HIS A 71 3.83 -4.43 -16.66
CA HIS A 71 2.83 -3.60 -16.03
C HIS A 71 2.13 -2.74 -17.08
N SER A 72 1.01 -2.11 -16.71
CA SER A 72 0.36 -1.18 -17.63
C SER A 72 1.27 0.02 -17.90
N PRO A 73 1.50 0.41 -19.17
CA PRO A 73 2.31 1.59 -19.50
C PRO A 73 1.66 2.91 -19.05
N SER A 74 0.38 2.88 -18.67
CA SER A 74 -0.32 4.04 -18.11
C SER A 74 -0.05 4.26 -16.61
N ALA A 75 0.63 3.33 -15.94
CA ALA A 75 0.96 3.45 -14.52
C ALA A 75 2.33 4.09 -14.36
N ALA A 76 2.42 5.23 -13.67
CA ALA A 76 3.71 5.86 -13.38
C ALA A 76 4.41 5.26 -12.16
N GLY A 77 3.63 4.63 -11.28
CA GLY A 77 4.08 3.85 -10.13
C GLY A 77 3.21 2.60 -9.98
N LEU A 78 3.74 1.62 -9.26
CA LEU A 78 3.00 0.43 -8.86
C LEU A 78 3.53 -0.03 -7.52
N THR A 79 2.62 -0.33 -6.59
CA THR A 79 2.95 -1.04 -5.35
C THR A 79 2.39 -2.45 -5.41
N THR A 80 3.23 -3.45 -5.15
CA THR A 80 2.83 -4.85 -5.02
C THR A 80 2.89 -5.24 -3.55
N ALA A 81 1.73 -5.31 -2.90
CA ALA A 81 1.63 -5.80 -1.53
C ALA A 81 1.40 -7.31 -1.49
N VAL A 82 2.14 -8.00 -0.63
CA VAL A 82 1.92 -9.40 -0.24
C VAL A 82 1.38 -9.40 1.18
N PHE A 83 0.31 -10.14 1.39
CA PHE A 83 -0.35 -10.23 2.69
C PHE A 83 -0.74 -11.67 3.04
N VAL A 84 -0.96 -11.91 4.32
CA VAL A 84 -1.52 -13.16 4.83
C VAL A 84 -3.01 -13.21 4.45
N ASP A 85 -3.38 -14.13 3.56
CA ASP A 85 -4.77 -14.42 3.16
C ASP A 85 -5.20 -15.74 3.81
N ASP A 86 -5.56 -15.68 5.08
CA ASP A 86 -5.99 -16.83 5.87
C ASP A 86 -6.96 -16.39 6.96
N SER A 87 -8.25 -16.59 6.71
CA SER A 87 -9.33 -16.16 7.60
C SER A 87 -9.31 -16.82 8.99
N ASP A 88 -8.58 -17.93 9.15
CA ASP A 88 -8.43 -18.62 10.43
C ASP A 88 -7.21 -18.11 11.23
N SER A 89 -6.35 -17.31 10.60
CA SER A 89 -5.18 -16.69 11.21
C SER A 89 -5.54 -15.38 11.91
N ASP A 90 -4.91 -15.11 13.05
CA ASP A 90 -4.96 -13.79 13.70
C ASP A 90 -4.19 -12.72 12.92
N ARG A 91 -3.43 -13.14 11.91
CA ARG A 91 -2.69 -12.28 10.98
C ARG A 91 -3.39 -12.07 9.65
N ASP A 92 -4.64 -12.49 9.46
CA ASP A 92 -5.37 -12.23 8.23
C ASP A 92 -5.29 -10.74 7.84
N GLY A 93 -4.92 -10.46 6.58
CA GLY A 93 -4.67 -9.10 6.07
C GLY A 93 -3.36 -8.45 6.54
N ALA A 94 -2.47 -9.17 7.23
CA ALA A 94 -1.13 -8.65 7.56
C ALA A 94 -0.26 -8.54 6.30
N ILE A 95 0.16 -7.33 5.97
CA ILE A 95 1.15 -7.06 4.94
C ILE A 95 2.50 -7.57 5.44
N VAL A 96 3.13 -8.41 4.63
CA VAL A 96 4.43 -9.05 4.90
C VAL A 96 5.52 -8.61 3.94
N ASP A 97 5.13 -7.99 2.82
CA ASP A 97 6.02 -7.43 1.81
C ASP A 97 5.22 -6.38 1.01
N ALA A 98 5.87 -5.30 0.60
CA ALA A 98 5.29 -4.23 -0.20
C ALA A 98 6.36 -3.53 -1.02
N ASP A 99 6.55 -4.01 -2.25
CA ASP A 99 7.49 -3.44 -3.20
C ASP A 99 6.87 -2.30 -4.01
N ILE A 100 7.65 -1.24 -4.23
CA ILE A 100 7.27 -0.09 -5.05
C ILE A 100 8.15 -0.06 -6.30
N GLU A 101 7.51 0.00 -7.47
CA GLU A 101 8.15 0.15 -8.76
C GLU A 101 7.77 1.52 -9.35
N LEU A 102 8.74 2.26 -9.90
CA LEU A 102 8.54 3.57 -10.53
C LEU A 102 8.90 3.52 -12.01
N ASN A 103 7.99 3.99 -12.85
CA ASN A 103 8.06 3.85 -14.30
C ASN A 103 8.87 4.96 -14.96
N GLY A 104 10.17 4.72 -15.18
CA GLY A 104 11.05 5.58 -15.96
C GLY A 104 11.07 5.25 -17.46
N VAL A 105 10.28 4.27 -17.92
CA VAL A 105 10.20 3.87 -19.33
C VAL A 105 9.17 4.72 -20.06
N ASP A 106 7.95 4.80 -19.52
CA ASP A 106 6.83 5.51 -20.16
C ASP A 106 6.67 6.94 -19.65
N PHE A 107 7.32 7.29 -18.53
CA PHE A 107 7.27 8.62 -17.93
C PHE A 107 8.67 9.21 -17.73
N ALA A 108 8.75 10.53 -17.88
CA ALA A 108 9.94 11.28 -17.55
C ALA A 108 9.89 11.61 -16.06
N ILE A 109 10.42 10.71 -15.23
CA ILE A 109 10.51 10.91 -13.78
C ILE A 109 11.25 12.21 -13.51
N SER A 110 10.63 13.08 -12.72
CA SER A 110 11.05 14.45 -12.51
C SER A 110 11.10 14.80 -11.03
N THR A 111 11.91 15.80 -10.71
CA THR A 111 11.94 16.45 -9.39
C THR A 111 11.99 17.95 -9.61
N ASN A 112 11.15 18.72 -8.91
CA ASN A 112 11.03 20.16 -9.10
C ASN A 112 10.79 20.55 -10.58
N ASP A 113 9.94 19.79 -11.27
CA ASP A 113 9.64 19.93 -12.70
C ASP A 113 10.87 19.74 -13.64
N GLN A 114 11.99 19.23 -13.15
CA GLN A 114 13.20 18.95 -13.93
C GLN A 114 13.40 17.45 -14.14
N THR A 115 13.81 17.06 -15.34
CA THR A 115 14.09 15.67 -15.71
C THR A 115 15.08 15.60 -16.87
N LEU A 116 15.89 14.55 -16.88
CA LEU A 116 16.70 14.09 -18.01
C LEU A 116 15.98 13.02 -18.84
N GLY A 117 14.83 12.53 -18.37
CA GLY A 117 13.98 11.60 -19.10
C GLY A 117 13.39 12.24 -20.35
N THR A 118 13.18 11.41 -21.39
CA THR A 118 12.73 11.88 -22.71
C THR A 118 11.27 11.56 -23.02
N ALA A 119 10.58 10.85 -22.14
CA ALA A 119 9.17 10.55 -22.33
C ALA A 119 8.30 11.82 -22.28
N GLY A 120 7.17 11.81 -22.99
CA GLY A 120 6.35 13.00 -23.19
C GLY A 120 5.58 13.49 -21.96
N CYS A 121 5.33 12.60 -21.00
CA CYS A 121 4.63 12.92 -19.76
C CYS A 121 5.63 12.94 -18.60
N LYS A 122 5.68 14.05 -17.85
CA LYS A 122 6.45 14.11 -16.62
C LYS A 122 5.68 13.42 -15.48
N SER A 123 6.37 12.59 -14.72
CA SER A 123 5.89 12.07 -13.44
C SER A 123 6.71 12.75 -12.35
N ASP A 124 6.09 13.55 -11.51
CA ASP A 124 6.79 14.12 -10.36
C ASP A 124 7.02 13.01 -9.32
N LEU A 125 8.27 12.84 -8.91
CA LEU A 125 8.68 11.75 -8.04
C LEU A 125 8.00 11.85 -6.66
N ALA A 126 7.87 13.06 -6.09
CA ALA A 126 7.19 13.21 -4.80
C ALA A 126 5.70 12.89 -4.94
N ASN A 127 5.06 13.35 -6.02
CA ASN A 127 3.66 13.06 -6.32
C ASN A 127 3.37 11.56 -6.40
N THR A 128 4.15 10.85 -7.22
CA THR A 128 3.96 9.41 -7.44
C THR A 128 4.40 8.60 -6.22
N LEU A 129 5.58 8.86 -5.66
CA LEU A 129 6.09 8.04 -4.54
C LEU A 129 5.26 8.21 -3.27
N THR A 130 4.79 9.42 -2.94
CA THR A 130 3.95 9.60 -1.75
C THR A 130 2.63 8.82 -1.87
N HIS A 131 2.06 8.69 -3.08
CA HIS A 131 0.92 7.81 -3.36
C HIS A 131 1.27 6.33 -3.16
N GLU A 132 2.35 5.85 -3.78
CA GLU A 132 2.77 4.45 -3.66
C GLU A 132 3.11 4.06 -2.20
N LEU A 133 3.68 4.98 -1.41
CA LEU A 133 3.90 4.77 0.01
C LEU A 133 2.58 4.59 0.79
N GLY A 134 1.48 5.20 0.36
CA GLY A 134 0.18 4.93 0.96
C GLY A 134 -0.30 3.50 0.70
N HIS A 135 -0.05 2.96 -0.50
CA HIS A 135 -0.30 1.55 -0.79
C HIS A 135 0.61 0.61 0.01
N LEU A 136 1.87 0.99 0.24
CA LEU A 136 2.78 0.25 1.14
C LEU A 136 2.21 0.16 2.56
N LEU A 137 1.52 1.21 3.01
CA LEU A 137 0.79 1.23 4.28
C LEU A 137 -0.55 0.49 4.25
N GLY A 138 -0.94 -0.10 3.11
CA GLY A 138 -2.20 -0.82 2.95
C GLY A 138 -3.40 0.06 2.68
N LEU A 139 -3.20 1.31 2.26
CA LEU A 139 -4.30 2.20 1.89
C LEU A 139 -4.71 1.95 0.45
N GLU A 140 -6.02 1.88 0.23
CA GLU A 140 -6.63 1.76 -1.10
C GLU A 140 -7.01 3.13 -1.65
N HIS A 141 -7.35 3.17 -2.94
CA HIS A 141 -7.91 4.39 -3.52
C HIS A 141 -9.26 4.76 -2.85
N PRO A 142 -9.54 6.07 -2.63
CA PRO A 142 -10.75 6.56 -1.96
C PRO A 142 -12.01 6.46 -2.84
N CYS A 143 -11.85 5.98 -4.07
CA CYS A 143 -12.90 5.62 -5.00
C CYS A 143 -12.57 4.27 -5.63
N ARG A 144 -13.56 3.64 -6.26
CA ARG A 144 -13.41 2.32 -6.86
C ARG A 144 -13.43 2.35 -8.38
N THR A 145 -12.67 1.43 -9.00
CA THR A 145 -12.84 1.10 -10.42
C THR A 145 -13.94 0.04 -10.60
N ALA A 146 -14.23 -0.32 -11.86
CA ALA A 146 -15.19 -1.40 -12.15
C ALA A 146 -14.66 -2.81 -11.80
N ALA A 147 -13.33 -2.97 -11.73
CA ALA A 147 -12.70 -4.24 -11.37
C ALA A 147 -12.68 -4.47 -9.85
N ASP A 148 -12.80 -3.40 -9.07
CA ASP A 148 -12.73 -3.44 -7.63
C ASP A 148 -14.00 -4.06 -7.00
N PRO A 149 -13.87 -4.84 -5.91
CA PRO A 149 -15.03 -5.28 -5.15
C PRO A 149 -15.74 -4.09 -4.49
N ALA A 150 -17.05 -4.25 -4.27
CA ALA A 150 -17.82 -3.28 -3.50
C ALA A 150 -17.30 -3.21 -2.04
N ARG A 151 -17.06 -2.01 -1.55
CA ARG A 151 -16.56 -1.72 -0.20
C ARG A 151 -17.28 -0.51 0.41
N ILE A 152 -17.25 -0.42 1.73
CA ILE A 152 -17.78 0.70 2.50
C ILE A 152 -16.64 1.53 3.09
N ASP A 153 -16.84 2.83 3.20
CA ASP A 153 -15.89 3.76 3.81
C ASP A 153 -15.95 3.72 5.35
N GLY A 154 -15.10 4.50 6.02
CA GLY A 154 -15.07 4.63 7.48
C GLY A 154 -16.34 5.24 8.10
N ASN A 155 -17.21 5.83 7.27
CA ASN A 155 -18.51 6.39 7.67
C ASN A 155 -19.67 5.42 7.40
N GLY A 156 -19.39 4.23 6.85
CA GLY A 156 -20.39 3.22 6.47
C GLY A 156 -21.09 3.49 5.14
N ASN A 157 -20.62 4.43 4.33
CA ASN A 157 -21.17 4.71 3.00
C ASN A 157 -20.49 3.83 1.93
N PRO A 158 -21.19 3.48 0.84
CA PRO A 158 -20.54 2.83 -0.29
C PRO A 158 -19.45 3.70 -0.90
N VAL A 159 -18.26 3.13 -1.14
CA VAL A 159 -17.18 3.84 -1.84
C VAL A 159 -17.63 4.17 -3.28
N PRO A 160 -17.56 5.45 -3.71
CA PRO A 160 -18.06 5.88 -5.00
C PRO A 160 -17.15 5.43 -6.15
N SER A 161 -17.69 5.42 -7.38
CA SER A 161 -16.89 5.12 -8.58
C SER A 161 -15.98 6.29 -8.93
N CYS A 162 -14.71 6.01 -9.26
CA CYS A 162 -13.75 7.03 -9.70
C CYS A 162 -14.20 7.73 -10.99
N SER A 163 -14.97 7.04 -11.84
CA SER A 163 -15.46 7.58 -13.12
C SER A 163 -16.67 8.51 -13.00
N SER A 164 -17.31 8.58 -11.83
CA SER A 164 -18.56 9.34 -11.65
C SER A 164 -18.55 10.28 -10.43
N THR A 165 -17.53 10.20 -9.58
CA THR A 165 -17.40 11.11 -8.43
C THR A 165 -16.94 12.49 -8.89
N SER A 166 -17.50 13.52 -8.29
CA SER A 166 -17.06 14.92 -8.43
C SER A 166 -16.66 15.52 -7.08
N ASP A 167 -16.48 14.68 -6.06
CA ASP A 167 -16.13 15.12 -4.72
C ASP A 167 -14.66 15.57 -4.69
N PRO A 168 -14.38 16.85 -4.42
CA PRO A 168 -13.00 17.34 -4.35
C PRO A 168 -12.19 16.65 -3.24
N MET A 169 -12.81 16.17 -2.15
CA MET A 169 -12.09 15.43 -1.12
C MET A 169 -11.52 14.12 -1.64
N ILE A 170 -12.18 13.51 -2.64
CA ILE A 170 -11.71 12.28 -3.29
C ILE A 170 -10.71 12.60 -4.41
N LEU A 171 -11.01 13.60 -5.26
CA LEU A 171 -10.19 13.92 -6.44
C LEU A 171 -8.87 14.62 -6.10
N GLU A 172 -8.80 15.26 -4.94
CA GLU A 172 -7.58 15.93 -4.43
C GLU A 172 -6.82 15.08 -3.41
N ALA A 173 -7.32 13.88 -3.06
CA ALA A 173 -6.63 12.99 -2.14
C ALA A 173 -5.29 12.50 -2.71
N THR A 174 -4.32 12.28 -1.83
CA THR A 174 -3.04 11.64 -2.19
C THR A 174 -3.29 10.28 -2.79
N MET A 175 -4.20 9.50 -2.18
CA MET A 175 -4.56 8.17 -2.68
C MET A 175 -5.53 8.17 -3.87
N TYR A 176 -5.83 9.31 -4.52
CA TYR A 176 -6.64 9.28 -5.75
C TYR A 176 -5.93 8.52 -6.89
N ASN A 177 -6.65 7.65 -7.59
CA ASN A 177 -6.09 6.65 -8.50
C ASN A 177 -5.53 7.17 -9.84
N PHE A 178 -5.71 8.46 -10.12
CA PHE A 178 -5.31 9.08 -11.38
C PHE A 178 -4.45 10.32 -11.10
N GLN A 179 -3.40 10.52 -11.90
CA GLN A 179 -2.56 11.71 -11.87
C GLN A 179 -2.39 12.29 -13.27
N ASP A 180 -2.39 13.60 -13.36
CA ASP A 180 -2.05 14.32 -14.60
C ASP A 180 -0.53 14.41 -14.81
N CYS A 181 -0.11 14.63 -16.06
CA CYS A 181 1.31 14.88 -16.36
C CYS A 181 1.81 16.13 -15.64
N GLY A 182 2.89 15.99 -14.86
CA GLY A 182 3.49 17.07 -14.07
C GLY A 182 2.67 17.47 -12.83
N GLU A 183 1.68 16.67 -12.44
CA GLU A 183 0.97 16.88 -11.18
C GLU A 183 1.92 16.78 -9.98
N THR A 184 1.72 17.64 -8.98
CA THR A 184 2.54 17.69 -7.74
C THR A 184 1.70 17.62 -6.45
N LYS A 185 0.37 17.70 -6.54
CA LYS A 185 -0.51 17.84 -5.37
C LYS A 185 -0.48 16.64 -4.41
N LYS A 186 -0.15 15.45 -4.90
CA LYS A 186 -0.03 14.22 -4.09
C LYS A 186 1.29 14.14 -3.33
N GLY A 187 2.22 15.08 -3.53
CA GLY A 187 3.44 15.18 -2.73
C GLY A 187 3.19 15.49 -1.25
N THR A 188 1.96 15.87 -0.88
CA THR A 188 1.49 16.11 0.49
C THR A 188 0.23 15.29 0.76
N LEU A 189 -0.02 14.94 2.04
CA LEU A 189 -1.20 14.19 2.45
C LEU A 189 -2.47 15.03 2.50
N SER A 190 -3.59 14.48 2.03
CA SER A 190 -4.91 15.01 2.36
C SER A 190 -5.36 14.55 3.75
N GLN A 191 -6.45 15.15 4.25
CA GLN A 191 -7.01 14.73 5.54
C GLN A 191 -7.59 13.31 5.49
N ASP A 192 -8.07 12.85 4.33
CA ASP A 192 -8.58 11.48 4.18
C ASP A 192 -7.45 10.45 4.36
N ASP A 193 -6.30 10.72 3.74
CA ASP A 193 -5.10 9.88 3.83
C ASP A 193 -4.59 9.79 5.28
N ILE A 194 -4.56 10.94 5.99
CA ILE A 194 -4.22 11.00 7.41
C ILE A 194 -5.22 10.20 8.25
N ASN A 195 -6.53 10.39 8.04
CA ASN A 195 -7.55 9.66 8.79
C ASN A 195 -7.45 8.15 8.57
N ALA A 196 -7.17 7.72 7.35
CA ALA A 196 -7.03 6.32 7.01
C ALA A 196 -5.85 5.68 7.75
N VAL A 197 -4.66 6.28 7.70
CA VAL A 197 -3.50 5.75 8.43
C VAL A 197 -3.69 5.81 9.96
N CYS A 198 -4.35 6.85 10.50
CA CYS A 198 -4.71 6.91 11.92
C CYS A 198 -5.64 5.76 12.33
N ALA A 199 -6.58 5.38 11.45
CA ALA A 199 -7.56 4.34 11.72
C ALA A 199 -6.93 2.94 11.68
N VAL A 200 -6.00 2.71 10.75
CA VAL A 200 -5.30 1.44 10.59
C VAL A 200 -4.24 1.25 11.69
N TYR A 201 -3.46 2.29 11.99
CA TYR A 201 -2.30 2.23 12.90
C TYR A 201 -2.42 3.16 14.12
N PRO A 202 -3.50 3.12 14.92
CA PRO A 202 -3.73 4.10 15.98
C PRO A 202 -2.69 3.96 17.09
N THR A 203 -2.17 5.08 17.60
CA THR A 203 -1.18 5.15 18.71
C THR A 203 -1.51 4.27 19.93
N ALA A 204 -2.80 4.02 20.20
CA ALA A 204 -3.25 3.14 21.27
C ALA A 204 -2.84 1.66 21.08
N LYS A 205 -2.49 1.24 19.87
CA LYS A 205 -2.06 -0.11 19.49
C LYS A 205 -0.57 -0.19 19.15
N ASP A 206 0.21 0.83 19.50
CA ASP A 206 1.63 0.89 19.21
C ASP A 206 2.38 -0.32 19.81
N PRO A 207 3.02 -1.17 18.99
CA PRO A 207 3.77 -2.33 19.46
C PRO A 207 5.06 -1.97 20.21
N LYS A 208 5.47 -0.69 20.17
CA LYS A 208 6.72 -0.16 20.76
C LYS A 208 7.99 -0.82 20.22
N SER A 209 7.90 -1.45 19.05
CA SER A 209 9.02 -1.98 18.30
C SER A 209 8.84 -1.73 16.80
N CYS A 210 9.96 -1.73 16.08
CA CYS A 210 10.02 -1.60 14.63
C CYS A 210 10.98 -2.70 14.15
N ASP A 211 10.43 -3.91 14.03
CA ASP A 211 11.19 -5.10 13.68
C ASP A 211 10.88 -5.50 12.23
N PRO A 212 11.86 -5.99 11.46
CA PRO A 212 11.60 -6.55 10.15
C PRO A 212 10.61 -7.73 10.22
N VAL A 213 9.87 -7.95 9.15
CA VAL A 213 9.01 -9.14 9.03
C VAL A 213 9.92 -10.38 8.99
N ASP A 214 9.80 -11.23 10.01
CA ASP A 214 10.49 -12.52 10.07
C ASP A 214 9.50 -13.69 10.02
N ASP A 215 10.00 -14.85 9.58
CA ASP A 215 9.23 -16.11 9.54
C ASP A 215 9.15 -16.78 10.93
N GLU A 216 10.04 -16.44 11.86
CA GLU A 216 10.22 -17.18 13.11
C GLU A 216 9.31 -16.70 14.25
N THR A 217 9.06 -15.40 14.36
CA THR A 217 8.20 -14.84 15.40
C THR A 217 6.79 -14.58 14.90
N GLY A 218 6.64 -14.35 13.59
CA GLY A 218 5.36 -14.04 12.97
C GLY A 218 4.71 -12.75 13.50
N CYS A 219 5.41 -11.91 14.26
CA CYS A 219 4.80 -10.81 14.99
C CYS A 219 4.88 -9.43 14.31
N ASN A 220 5.58 -9.31 13.17
CA ASN A 220 6.12 -8.00 12.75
C ASN A 220 5.52 -7.43 11.45
N GLY A 221 4.40 -7.99 10.97
CA GLY A 221 3.68 -7.46 9.81
C GLY A 221 2.58 -6.45 10.21
N CYS A 222 2.30 -5.50 9.34
CA CYS A 222 1.24 -4.51 9.56
C CYS A 222 -0.12 -5.08 9.10
N SER A 223 -1.05 -5.33 10.03
CA SER A 223 -2.39 -5.85 9.69
C SER A 223 -3.40 -4.73 9.42
N THR A 224 -4.03 -4.79 8.25
CA THR A 224 -5.20 -3.98 7.88
C THR A 224 -6.51 -4.72 8.18
N GLY A 225 -6.46 -5.97 8.67
CA GLY A 225 -7.58 -6.87 8.90
C GLY A 225 -8.01 -6.93 10.36
N GLY A 226 -8.73 -5.92 10.85
CA GLY A 226 -9.37 -5.97 12.16
C GLY A 226 -10.90 -5.94 12.05
N ARG A 227 -11.58 -7.09 12.10
CA ARG A 227 -13.04 -7.09 12.33
C ARG A 227 -13.34 -6.36 13.64
N PRO A 228 -14.15 -5.29 13.67
CA PRO A 228 -14.65 -4.78 14.94
C PRO A 228 -15.54 -5.86 15.52
N TRP A 229 -15.12 -6.44 16.65
CA TRP A 229 -15.95 -7.33 17.44
C TRP A 229 -17.08 -6.48 18.05
N ALA A 230 -18.12 -6.23 17.28
CA ALA A 230 -19.35 -5.66 17.79
C ALA A 230 -19.91 -6.64 18.83
N GLY A 231 -20.00 -6.16 20.06
CA GLY A 231 -20.26 -6.96 21.25
C GLY A 231 -21.51 -7.82 21.19
N LEU A 232 -21.43 -8.90 21.98
CA LEU A 232 -22.51 -9.75 22.49
C LEU A 232 -23.90 -9.08 22.47
N VAL A 233 -24.76 -9.54 21.56
CA VAL A 233 -26.20 -9.55 21.81
C VAL A 233 -26.57 -10.95 22.27
N LEU A 234 -26.89 -11.05 23.55
CA LEU A 234 -27.56 -12.19 24.16
C LEU A 234 -28.85 -12.49 23.38
N ALA A 235 -28.93 -13.64 22.72
CA ALA A 235 -30.19 -14.28 22.42
C ALA A 235 -30.15 -15.69 23.00
N ALA A 236 -30.51 -15.78 24.28
CA ALA A 236 -30.94 -17.03 24.86
C ALA A 236 -32.29 -17.40 24.25
N LEU A 237 -32.39 -18.58 23.64
CA LEU A 237 -33.54 -19.48 23.78
C LEU A 237 -33.09 -20.91 23.43
N THR A 238 -33.13 -21.74 24.46
CA THR A 238 -32.73 -23.15 24.53
C THR A 238 -33.77 -24.12 23.96
N PHE A 239 -33.27 -25.27 23.48
CA PHE A 239 -33.78 -26.66 23.44
C PHE A 239 -33.79 -27.24 22.01
N GLY A 240 -33.19 -28.39 21.71
CA GLY A 240 -32.52 -29.36 22.58
C GLY A 240 -31.99 -30.58 21.80
N LEU A 241 -31.53 -31.53 22.61
CA LEU A 241 -31.14 -32.92 22.30
C LEU A 241 -29.77 -33.15 21.64
N LEU A 242 -28.80 -33.23 22.56
CA LEU A 242 -27.68 -34.16 22.56
C LEU A 242 -27.95 -35.47 21.80
N PHE A 243 -27.08 -35.80 20.84
CA PHE A 243 -26.54 -37.15 20.74
C PHE A 243 -25.03 -37.11 20.55
N ARG A 244 -24.35 -37.66 21.55
CA ARG A 244 -22.90 -37.83 21.61
C ARG A 244 -22.56 -39.23 21.07
N ARG A 245 -21.64 -39.25 20.10
CA ARG A 245 -20.68 -40.33 19.74
C ARG A 245 -21.21 -41.68 19.22
N LYS A 246 -20.61 -42.10 18.10
CA LYS A 246 -19.60 -43.18 18.12
C LYS A 246 -18.69 -43.13 16.88
N ASN A 247 -17.40 -42.94 17.13
CA ASN A 247 -16.36 -43.47 16.25
C ASN A 247 -16.51 -45.00 16.22
N SER A 248 -16.51 -45.58 15.02
CA SER A 248 -16.07 -46.95 14.83
C SER A 248 -15.23 -47.01 13.56
N ALA A 249 -14.04 -47.60 13.71
CA ALA A 249 -13.04 -47.78 12.69
C ALA A 249 -13.36 -48.93 11.73
N ARG A 250 -12.68 -48.91 10.57
CA ARG A 250 -12.34 -50.00 9.63
C ARG A 250 -13.49 -50.71 8.88
N ALA A 251 -13.48 -50.58 7.56
CA ALA A 251 -12.85 -51.54 6.64
C ALA A 251 -12.36 -50.79 5.40
#